data_AF-A0A3T0TUI8-F1
#
_entry.id   AF-A0A3T0TUI8-F1
#
_cell.length_a   1.000
_cell.length_b   1.000
_cell.length_c   1.000
_cell.angle_alpha   90.00
_cell.angle_beta   90.00
_cell.angle_gamma   90.00
#
_symmetry.space_group_name_H-M   'P 1'
#
loop_
_entity.id
_entity.type
_entity.pdbx_description
1 polymer ?
#
loop_
_entity_poly.entity_id
_entity_poly.type
_entity_poly.pdbx_seq_one_letter_code
_entity_poly.pdbx_strand_id
1 'polypeptide(L)'
;MENAKIEQKKIYDDFETLANNKKRNSLTIIFKSILLSFFAISSILLLFFSSRTLLANKLFINKDLQYFLVFSNLTTERLNYIVLFRLFFLASIFIYSISKNYSNVIDNKVYTKKYIPWFITYLLFSCLAFILLFTFFKLDTLDYYYLSLICLPLLFLDIAYSIYSYKIKKKTNPIVYSNNKLTIISIISRSSFVLAFFITLTIWIFSIKGDKFDFLNNNIIHNWFVDMFSKNDIKNLFFVILFFAFILLCFFGTNIEKIADISSKKYNFKSIKEKLVLWSIFGFSTIVWFIRVLFYKNSSNVIGKLYSSNNFLYLLGLIPIIGIFVFYMLFSFVKKMKMKSTLSKNIILGFCLSIVWITIAIITLISKSTLVNNILLLIAALNSITMILLYRLQNNSENVYATIFIQIITLFITITLILNGLNALLISHNNEAFYNIDSPLSLNLIFIITTLALSIGFNTISLMQLGITLFRLTKNKKELSEAK
;
A
#
# COMPACT_ATOMS: atom_id res chain seq x y z
N MET A 1 34.41 -52.49 -6.73
CA MET A 1 32.95 -52.69 -6.72
C MET A 1 32.21 -51.76 -5.74
N GLU A 2 32.81 -51.38 -4.60
CA GLU A 2 32.22 -50.43 -3.64
C GLU A 2 32.10 -48.99 -4.17
N ASN A 3 33.11 -48.48 -4.87
CA ASN A 3 33.09 -47.10 -5.41
C ASN A 3 31.96 -46.88 -6.44
N ALA A 4 31.66 -47.87 -7.29
CA ALA A 4 30.56 -47.79 -8.24
C ALA A 4 29.17 -47.77 -7.56
N LYS A 5 29.01 -48.50 -6.44
CA LYS A 5 27.79 -48.43 -5.62
C LYS A 5 27.66 -47.08 -4.91
N ILE A 6 28.76 -46.48 -4.46
CA ILE A 6 28.76 -45.16 -3.81
C ILE A 6 28.45 -44.04 -4.82
N GLU A 7 29.01 -44.10 -6.03
CA GLU A 7 28.69 -43.17 -7.11
C GLU A 7 27.24 -43.28 -7.57
N GLN A 8 26.72 -44.49 -7.75
CA GLN A 8 25.29 -44.69 -8.07
C GLN A 8 24.36 -44.18 -6.96
N LYS A 9 24.76 -44.32 -5.69
CA LYS A 9 23.99 -43.78 -4.55
C LYS A 9 24.02 -42.25 -4.51
N LYS A 10 25.18 -41.62 -4.77
CA LYS A 10 25.31 -40.15 -4.92
C LYS A 10 24.47 -39.61 -6.07
N ILE A 11 24.48 -40.30 -7.22
CA ILE A 11 23.70 -39.90 -8.40
C ILE A 11 22.19 -39.95 -8.08
N TYR A 12 21.72 -41.00 -7.39
CA TYR A 12 20.31 -41.10 -6.98
C TYR A 12 19.91 -40.05 -5.94
N ASP A 13 20.76 -39.77 -4.94
CA ASP A 13 20.51 -38.71 -3.95
C ASP A 13 20.49 -37.31 -4.60
N ASP A 14 21.32 -37.05 -5.60
CA ASP A 14 21.31 -35.79 -6.36
C ASP A 14 20.05 -35.64 -7.22
N PHE A 15 19.55 -36.72 -7.82
CA PHE A 15 18.29 -36.69 -8.57
C PHE A 15 17.07 -36.47 -7.66
N GLU A 16 16.99 -37.13 -6.51
CA GLU A 16 15.91 -36.90 -5.55
C GLU A 16 15.95 -35.50 -4.95
N THR A 17 17.14 -34.99 -4.63
CA THR A 17 17.30 -33.62 -4.12
C THR A 17 16.99 -32.57 -5.17
N LEU A 18 17.38 -32.76 -6.44
CA LEU A 18 17.00 -31.90 -7.57
C LEU A 18 15.50 -31.96 -7.84
N ALA A 19 14.89 -33.14 -7.86
CA ALA A 19 13.45 -33.31 -8.04
C ALA A 19 12.65 -32.68 -6.89
N ASN A 20 13.11 -32.84 -5.64
CA ASN A 20 12.52 -32.20 -4.47
C ASN A 20 12.70 -30.68 -4.50
N ASN A 21 13.85 -30.16 -4.95
CA ASN A 21 14.09 -28.73 -5.12
C ASN A 21 13.19 -28.13 -6.22
N LYS A 22 12.97 -28.87 -7.31
CA LYS A 22 12.05 -28.49 -8.40
C LYS A 22 10.59 -28.46 -7.92
N LYS A 23 10.14 -29.50 -7.18
CA LYS A 23 8.80 -29.57 -6.56
C LYS A 23 8.57 -28.50 -5.47
N ARG A 24 9.59 -28.14 -4.70
CA ARG A 24 9.49 -27.04 -3.71
C ARG A 24 9.35 -25.68 -4.40
N ASN A 25 10.09 -25.47 -5.50
CA ASN A 25 10.01 -24.25 -6.29
C ASN A 25 8.64 -24.09 -6.97
N SER A 26 7.99 -25.17 -7.39
CA SER A 26 6.64 -25.12 -7.98
C SER A 26 5.56 -24.77 -6.96
N LEU A 27 5.60 -25.31 -5.74
CA LEU A 27 4.65 -24.95 -4.67
C LEU A 27 4.70 -23.46 -4.32
N THR A 28 5.89 -22.87 -4.25
CA THR A 28 6.03 -21.42 -4.02
C THR A 28 5.38 -20.61 -5.14
N ILE A 29 5.50 -21.04 -6.39
CA ILE A 29 4.89 -20.38 -7.55
C ILE A 29 3.35 -20.47 -7.47
N ILE A 30 2.82 -21.65 -7.13
CA ILE A 30 1.37 -21.87 -6.97
C ILE A 30 0.81 -20.94 -5.88
N PHE A 31 1.42 -20.89 -4.70
CA PHE A 31 0.94 -20.02 -3.61
C PHE A 31 0.98 -18.54 -3.95
N LYS A 32 2.02 -18.08 -4.65
CA LYS A 32 2.07 -16.71 -5.16
C LYS A 32 0.96 -16.44 -6.16
N SER A 33 0.75 -17.33 -7.11
CA SER A 33 -0.31 -17.18 -8.12
C SER A 33 -1.70 -17.13 -7.49
N ILE A 34 -1.98 -17.98 -6.50
CA ILE A 34 -3.24 -17.96 -5.75
C ILE A 34 -3.42 -16.62 -5.02
N LEU A 35 -2.40 -16.14 -4.31
CA LEU A 35 -2.50 -14.85 -3.60
C LEU A 35 -2.69 -13.66 -4.53
N LEU A 36 -1.93 -13.62 -5.64
CA LEU A 36 -2.00 -12.53 -6.60
C LEU A 36 -3.34 -12.52 -7.35
N SER A 37 -3.81 -13.67 -7.80
CA SER A 37 -5.12 -13.79 -8.47
C SER A 37 -6.27 -13.46 -7.51
N PHE A 38 -6.26 -14.01 -6.29
CA PHE A 38 -7.25 -13.68 -5.27
C PHE A 38 -7.24 -12.19 -4.97
N PHE A 39 -6.08 -11.58 -4.73
CA PHE A 39 -5.97 -10.16 -4.42
C PHE A 39 -6.44 -9.26 -5.57
N ALA A 40 -6.11 -9.61 -6.82
CA ALA A 40 -6.57 -8.87 -7.98
C ALA A 40 -8.10 -8.92 -8.12
N ILE A 41 -8.67 -10.13 -8.13
CA ILE A 41 -10.11 -10.34 -8.32
C ILE A 41 -10.91 -9.69 -7.18
N SER A 42 -10.52 -9.94 -5.93
CA SER A 42 -11.19 -9.36 -4.76
C SER A 42 -11.07 -7.84 -4.74
N SER A 43 -9.92 -7.26 -5.09
CA SER A 43 -9.75 -5.81 -5.16
C SER A 43 -10.61 -5.18 -6.26
N ILE A 44 -10.67 -5.81 -7.45
CA ILE A 44 -11.58 -5.38 -8.53
C ILE A 44 -13.02 -5.42 -8.05
N LEU A 45 -13.46 -6.53 -7.44
CA LEU A 45 -14.83 -6.66 -6.93
C LEU A 45 -15.15 -5.62 -5.85
N LEU A 46 -14.26 -5.42 -4.87
CA LEU A 46 -14.42 -4.42 -3.83
C LEU A 46 -14.55 -3.02 -4.42
N LEU A 47 -13.75 -2.68 -5.43
CA LEU A 47 -13.81 -1.36 -6.07
C LEU A 47 -15.03 -1.21 -6.98
N PHE A 48 -15.37 -2.21 -7.81
CA PHE A 48 -16.57 -2.17 -8.65
C PHE A 48 -17.85 -2.02 -7.82
N PHE A 49 -17.91 -2.66 -6.65
CA PHE A 49 -19.04 -2.51 -5.74
C PHE A 49 -18.80 -1.45 -4.66
N SER A 50 -17.86 -0.50 -4.86
CA SER A 50 -17.40 0.47 -3.83
C SER A 50 -18.51 1.22 -3.11
N SER A 51 -19.58 1.61 -3.80
CA SER A 51 -20.77 2.22 -3.17
C SER A 51 -21.34 1.34 -2.06
N ARG A 52 -21.45 0.03 -2.29
CA ARG A 52 -21.95 -0.95 -1.32
C ARG A 52 -20.86 -1.47 -0.38
N THR A 53 -19.64 -1.69 -0.87
CA THR A 53 -18.58 -2.37 -0.12
C THR A 53 -17.74 -1.41 0.70
N LEU A 54 -17.17 -0.38 0.08
CA LEU A 54 -16.25 0.55 0.73
C LEU A 54 -17.01 1.66 1.46
N LEU A 55 -17.96 2.28 0.76
CA LEU A 55 -18.77 3.39 1.28
C LEU A 55 -20.03 2.92 2.01
N ALA A 56 -20.36 1.62 1.94
CA ALA A 56 -21.47 1.02 2.66
C ALA A 56 -22.79 1.80 2.57
N ASN A 57 -23.18 2.22 1.37
CA ASN A 57 -24.38 3.02 1.10
C ASN A 57 -25.63 2.54 1.85
N LYS A 58 -25.78 1.23 2.05
CA LYS A 58 -26.86 0.59 2.83
C LYS A 58 -27.01 1.11 4.27
N LEU A 59 -25.95 1.65 4.87
CA LEU A 59 -25.97 2.20 6.22
C LEU A 59 -26.50 3.65 6.26
N PHE A 60 -26.52 4.34 5.12
CA PHE A 60 -26.99 5.72 5.04
C PHE A 60 -28.51 5.81 4.87
N ILE A 61 -29.05 6.97 5.24
CA ILE A 61 -30.46 7.34 5.06
C ILE A 61 -30.81 7.18 3.58
N ASN A 62 -31.93 6.54 3.28
CA ASN A 62 -32.39 6.22 1.92
C ASN A 62 -31.41 5.39 1.08
N LYS A 63 -30.38 4.80 1.71
CA LYS A 63 -29.30 4.04 1.05
C LYS A 63 -28.51 4.87 0.03
N ASP A 64 -28.43 6.18 0.26
CA ASP A 64 -27.80 7.13 -0.64
C ASP A 64 -26.48 7.65 -0.07
N LEU A 65 -25.51 7.90 -0.96
CA LEU A 65 -24.19 8.41 -0.63
C LEU A 65 -24.16 9.93 -0.46
N GLN A 66 -25.27 10.64 -0.70
CA GLN A 66 -25.37 12.07 -0.42
C GLN A 66 -24.95 12.44 1.02
N TYR A 67 -25.17 11.54 1.99
CA TYR A 67 -24.87 11.76 3.41
C TYR A 67 -23.46 11.31 3.86
N PHE A 68 -22.66 10.74 2.95
CA PHE A 68 -21.30 10.29 3.25
C PHE A 68 -20.38 11.49 3.52
N LEU A 69 -19.60 11.46 4.60
CA LEU A 69 -18.74 12.56 5.06
C LEU A 69 -19.46 13.91 5.23
N VAL A 70 -20.77 13.89 5.49
CA VAL A 70 -21.54 15.07 5.90
C VAL A 70 -21.67 15.07 7.43
N PHE A 71 -21.06 16.05 8.07
CA PHE A 71 -20.98 16.18 9.54
C PHE A 71 -21.92 17.28 10.09
N SER A 72 -23.01 17.59 9.38
CA SER A 72 -23.93 18.67 9.79
C SER A 72 -24.82 18.30 10.97
N ASN A 73 -25.17 17.02 11.11
CA ASN A 73 -26.07 16.53 12.17
C ASN A 73 -25.44 15.33 12.89
N LEU A 74 -25.76 15.15 14.17
CA LEU A 74 -25.28 14.03 14.98
C LEU A 74 -25.59 12.66 14.35
N THR A 75 -26.74 12.51 13.68
CA THR A 75 -27.11 11.25 13.02
C THR A 75 -26.20 10.91 11.86
N THR A 76 -25.90 11.87 10.98
CA THR A 76 -24.99 11.65 9.84
C THR A 76 -23.55 11.48 10.30
N GLU A 77 -23.14 12.19 11.35
CA GLU A 77 -21.83 12.00 11.98
C GLU A 77 -21.66 10.56 12.48
N ARG A 78 -22.63 10.02 13.24
CA ARG A 78 -22.60 8.63 13.72
C ARG A 78 -22.49 7.62 12.59
N LEU A 79 -23.31 7.78 11.54
CA LEU A 79 -23.27 6.90 10.37
C LEU A 79 -21.89 6.95 9.69
N ASN A 80 -21.31 8.14 9.55
CA ASN A 80 -19.98 8.30 8.98
C ASN A 80 -18.89 7.64 9.82
N TYR A 81 -18.91 7.77 11.15
CA TYR A 81 -17.98 7.06 12.03
C TYR A 81 -18.04 5.55 11.85
N ILE A 82 -19.26 4.99 11.84
CA ILE A 82 -19.53 3.56 11.67
C ILE A 82 -19.00 3.05 10.31
N VAL A 83 -19.29 3.79 9.24
CA VAL A 83 -18.87 3.44 7.88
C VAL A 83 -17.35 3.52 7.74
N LEU A 84 -16.71 4.58 8.24
CA LEU A 84 -15.27 4.77 8.20
C LEU A 84 -14.55 3.71 9.04
N PHE A 85 -15.02 3.45 10.26
CA PHE A 85 -14.46 2.38 11.11
C PHE A 85 -14.52 1.04 10.39
N ARG A 86 -15.69 0.68 9.83
CA ARG A 86 -15.88 -0.55 9.05
C ARG A 86 -14.87 -0.66 7.91
N LEU A 87 -14.76 0.41 7.11
CA LEU A 87 -13.89 0.48 5.94
C LEU A 87 -12.43 0.28 6.35
N PHE A 88 -11.92 1.12 7.27
CA PHE A 88 -10.52 1.08 7.67
C PHE A 88 -10.16 -0.23 8.38
N PHE A 89 -11.05 -0.73 9.24
CA PHE A 89 -10.81 -1.96 9.98
C PHE A 89 -10.72 -3.18 9.06
N LEU A 90 -11.76 -3.42 8.25
CA LEU A 90 -11.82 -4.58 7.37
C LEU A 90 -10.82 -4.50 6.22
N ALA A 91 -10.62 -3.31 5.62
CA ALA A 91 -9.61 -3.13 4.58
C ALA A 91 -8.19 -3.35 5.14
N SER A 92 -7.91 -2.93 6.38
CA SER A 92 -6.62 -3.19 7.03
C SER A 92 -6.39 -4.67 7.24
N ILE A 93 -7.37 -5.44 7.75
CA ILE A 93 -7.25 -6.90 7.91
C ILE A 93 -7.03 -7.56 6.54
N PHE A 94 -7.79 -7.18 5.53
CA PHE A 94 -7.69 -7.72 4.17
C PHE A 94 -6.29 -7.47 3.57
N ILE A 95 -5.82 -6.22 3.54
CA ILE A 95 -4.51 -5.86 2.97
C ILE A 95 -3.36 -6.45 3.80
N TYR A 96 -3.44 -6.39 5.12
CA TYR A 96 -2.40 -6.92 6.01
C TYR A 96 -2.22 -8.43 5.83
N SER A 97 -3.31 -9.21 5.89
CA SER A 97 -3.25 -10.66 5.80
C SER A 97 -2.68 -11.13 4.45
N ILE A 98 -3.08 -10.52 3.33
CA ILE A 98 -2.53 -10.83 2.01
C ILE A 98 -1.06 -10.44 1.91
N SER A 99 -0.70 -9.22 2.31
CA SER A 99 0.67 -8.71 2.23
C SER A 99 1.63 -9.52 3.11
N LYS A 100 1.19 -9.90 4.31
CA LYS A 100 1.94 -10.77 5.23
C LYS A 100 2.10 -12.17 4.66
N ASN A 101 1.02 -12.79 4.17
CA ASN A 101 1.05 -14.13 3.58
C ASN A 101 1.99 -14.16 2.36
N TYR A 102 1.89 -13.17 1.47
CA TYR A 102 2.76 -13.06 0.31
C TYR A 102 4.24 -12.94 0.69
N SER A 103 4.57 -12.12 1.68
CA SER A 103 5.94 -12.00 2.22
C SER A 103 6.44 -13.34 2.77
N ASN A 104 5.59 -14.03 3.54
CA ASN A 104 5.95 -15.28 4.19
C ASN A 104 6.15 -16.44 3.21
N VAL A 105 5.39 -16.49 2.11
CA VAL A 105 5.59 -17.47 1.03
C VAL A 105 6.99 -17.31 0.41
N ILE A 106 7.47 -16.06 0.27
CA ILE A 106 8.80 -15.76 -0.27
C ILE A 106 9.88 -16.16 0.72
N ASP A 107 9.73 -15.75 1.97
CA ASP A 107 10.71 -15.99 3.02
C ASP A 107 10.84 -17.49 3.36
N ASN A 108 9.77 -18.27 3.24
CA ASN A 108 9.73 -19.71 3.48
C ASN A 108 9.82 -20.55 2.19
N LYS A 109 10.46 -20.04 1.13
CA LYS A 109 10.65 -20.80 -0.12
C LYS A 109 11.28 -22.18 0.11
N VAL A 110 12.21 -22.30 1.06
CA VAL A 110 12.89 -23.58 1.37
C VAL A 110 11.98 -24.53 2.15
N TYR A 111 11.09 -24.00 2.99
CA TYR A 111 10.22 -24.74 3.91
C TYR A 111 8.73 -24.65 3.55
N THR A 112 8.41 -24.46 2.27
CA THR A 112 7.04 -24.14 1.81
C THR A 112 6.01 -25.19 2.23
N LYS A 113 6.36 -26.48 2.28
CA LYS A 113 5.44 -27.55 2.75
C LYS A 113 5.02 -27.37 4.21
N LYS A 114 5.93 -26.94 5.09
CA LYS A 114 5.61 -26.68 6.50
C LYS A 114 4.87 -25.35 6.69
N TYR A 115 4.88 -24.50 5.67
CA TYR A 115 4.18 -23.21 5.68
C TYR A 115 2.69 -23.33 5.32
N ILE A 116 2.22 -24.48 4.82
CA ILE A 116 0.84 -24.67 4.35
C ILE A 116 -0.23 -24.26 5.36
N PRO A 117 -0.17 -24.68 6.65
CA PRO A 117 -1.20 -24.30 7.61
C PRO A 117 -1.31 -22.78 7.76
N TRP A 118 -0.17 -22.10 7.87
CA TRP A 118 -0.10 -20.63 7.96
C TRP A 118 -0.67 -19.96 6.70
N PHE A 119 -0.31 -20.48 5.53
CA PHE A 119 -0.81 -19.97 4.24
C PHE A 119 -2.34 -19.98 4.18
N ILE A 120 -2.96 -21.11 4.53
CA ILE A 120 -4.41 -21.28 4.52
C ILE A 120 -5.07 -20.33 5.51
N THR A 121 -4.56 -20.27 6.75
CA THR A 121 -5.15 -19.44 7.79
C THR A 121 -5.08 -17.94 7.49
N TYR A 122 -3.95 -17.42 6.96
CA TYR A 122 -3.89 -16.01 6.55
C TYR A 122 -4.85 -15.73 5.39
N LEU A 123 -4.97 -16.64 4.42
CA LEU A 123 -5.90 -16.50 3.31
C LEU A 123 -7.36 -16.50 3.78
N LEU A 124 -7.70 -17.31 4.79
CA LEU A 124 -9.02 -17.32 5.41
C LEU A 124 -9.36 -15.98 6.06
N PHE A 125 -8.42 -15.34 6.77
CA PHE A 125 -8.64 -13.98 7.30
C PHE A 125 -8.88 -12.95 6.18
N SER A 126 -8.14 -13.04 5.07
CA SER A 126 -8.37 -12.18 3.91
C SER A 126 -9.75 -12.41 3.30
N CYS A 127 -10.15 -13.67 3.14
CA CYS A 127 -11.45 -14.06 2.61
C CYS A 127 -12.59 -13.59 3.52
N LEU A 128 -12.45 -13.78 4.83
CA LEU A 128 -13.43 -13.36 5.82
C LEU A 128 -13.60 -11.84 5.82
N ALA A 129 -12.51 -11.07 5.80
CA ALA A 129 -12.58 -9.61 5.70
C ALA A 129 -13.23 -9.15 4.38
N PHE A 130 -12.92 -9.81 3.26
CA PHE A 130 -13.56 -9.56 1.97
C PHE A 130 -15.08 -9.82 2.03
N ILE A 131 -15.51 -10.96 2.57
CA ILE A 131 -16.94 -11.30 2.69
C ILE A 131 -17.66 -10.28 3.60
N LEU A 132 -17.06 -9.92 4.75
CA LEU A 132 -17.65 -8.95 5.67
C LEU A 132 -17.78 -7.55 5.04
N LEU A 133 -16.87 -7.15 4.15
CA LEU A 133 -17.03 -5.93 3.34
C LEU A 133 -18.26 -5.98 2.41
N PHE A 134 -18.85 -7.14 2.13
CA PHE A 134 -20.09 -7.27 1.35
C PHE A 134 -21.35 -7.49 2.18
N THR A 135 -21.22 -7.94 3.43
CA THR A 135 -22.35 -8.46 4.22
C THR A 135 -22.58 -7.71 5.53
N PHE A 136 -21.55 -7.16 6.16
CA PHE A 136 -21.67 -6.53 7.48
C PHE A 136 -22.20 -5.09 7.35
N PHE A 137 -23.48 -4.87 7.63
CA PHE A 137 -24.15 -3.56 7.62
C PHE A 137 -24.99 -3.39 8.89
N LYS A 138 -24.30 -3.33 10.02
CA LYS A 138 -24.93 -3.11 11.33
C LYS A 138 -24.78 -1.65 11.76
N LEU A 139 -25.69 -1.16 12.58
CA LEU A 139 -25.67 0.20 13.12
C LEU A 139 -25.23 0.20 14.60
N ASP A 140 -25.43 -0.91 15.30
CA ASP A 140 -25.14 -1.05 16.72
C ASP A 140 -23.63 -1.08 16.96
N THR A 141 -23.12 -0.20 17.83
CA THR A 141 -21.70 -0.12 18.19
C THR A 141 -21.15 -1.39 18.84
N LEU A 142 -22.01 -2.17 19.50
CA LEU A 142 -21.64 -3.48 20.03
C LEU A 142 -21.28 -4.48 18.94
N ASP A 143 -21.97 -4.46 17.80
CA ASP A 143 -21.63 -5.35 16.68
C ASP A 143 -20.23 -5.03 16.14
N TYR A 144 -19.83 -3.76 16.18
CA TYR A 144 -18.47 -3.32 15.84
C TYR A 144 -17.42 -3.73 16.87
N TYR A 145 -17.78 -3.75 18.15
CA TYR A 145 -16.93 -4.34 19.19
C TYR A 145 -16.67 -5.82 18.89
N TYR A 146 -17.71 -6.61 18.63
CA TYR A 146 -17.58 -8.02 18.33
C TYR A 146 -16.84 -8.27 17.02
N LEU A 147 -17.04 -7.41 16.02
CA LEU A 147 -16.25 -7.43 14.79
C LEU A 147 -14.75 -7.23 15.09
N SER A 148 -14.42 -6.34 16.03
CA SER A 148 -13.03 -6.04 16.37
C SER A 148 -12.28 -7.23 16.96
N LEU A 149 -12.98 -8.19 17.59
CA LEU A 149 -12.41 -9.40 18.18
C LEU A 149 -11.65 -10.27 17.18
N ILE A 150 -11.90 -10.13 15.87
CA ILE A 150 -11.13 -10.78 14.79
C ILE A 150 -9.61 -10.47 14.90
N CYS A 151 -9.23 -9.34 15.50
CA CYS A 151 -7.82 -8.99 15.71
C CYS A 151 -7.09 -9.92 16.69
N LEU A 152 -7.77 -10.50 17.69
CA LEU A 152 -7.14 -11.41 18.66
C LEU A 152 -6.63 -12.71 18.03
N PRO A 153 -7.46 -13.51 17.32
CA PRO A 153 -6.96 -14.72 16.67
C PRO A 153 -5.92 -14.39 15.58
N LEU A 154 -6.03 -13.25 14.90
CA LEU A 154 -5.00 -12.79 13.96
C LEU A 154 -3.67 -12.46 14.66
N LEU A 155 -3.72 -11.82 15.83
CA LEU A 155 -2.54 -11.55 16.67
C LEU A 155 -1.89 -12.86 17.13
N PHE A 156 -2.69 -13.78 17.68
CA PHE A 156 -2.17 -15.09 18.13
C PHE A 156 -1.52 -15.85 16.97
N LEU A 157 -2.13 -15.80 15.80
CA LEU A 157 -1.57 -16.38 14.58
C LEU A 157 -0.23 -15.74 14.22
N ASP A 158 -0.13 -14.41 14.25
CA ASP A 158 1.11 -13.71 13.90
C ASP A 158 2.23 -13.93 14.93
N ILE A 159 1.90 -14.01 16.22
CA ILE A 159 2.83 -14.37 17.29
C ILE A 159 3.32 -15.80 17.11
N ALA A 160 2.41 -16.75 16.92
CA ALA A 160 2.75 -18.16 16.75
C ALA A 160 3.62 -18.37 15.50
N TYR A 161 3.34 -17.66 14.41
CA TYR A 161 4.20 -17.66 13.23
C TYR A 161 5.57 -17.01 13.50
N SER A 162 5.64 -15.93 14.29
CA SER A 162 6.91 -15.29 14.67
C SER A 162 7.80 -16.26 15.45
N ILE A 163 7.24 -16.97 16.43
CA ILE A 163 7.94 -17.99 17.22
C ILE A 163 8.40 -19.15 16.32
N TYR A 164 7.54 -19.62 15.43
CA TYR A 164 7.87 -20.66 14.45
C TYR A 164 9.01 -20.24 13.51
N SER A 165 8.94 -19.03 12.96
CA SER A 165 9.98 -18.44 12.11
C SER A 165 11.30 -18.32 12.86
N TYR A 166 11.29 -17.86 14.12
CA TYR A 166 12.47 -17.81 14.97
C TYR A 166 13.13 -19.20 15.11
N LYS A 167 12.35 -20.23 15.45
CA LYS A 167 12.87 -21.61 15.64
C LYS A 167 13.53 -22.16 14.37
N ILE A 168 12.95 -21.91 13.21
CA ILE A 168 13.49 -22.40 11.93
C ILE A 168 14.69 -21.59 11.46
N LYS A 169 14.57 -20.26 11.52
CA LYS A 169 15.58 -19.35 10.96
C LYS A 169 16.79 -19.17 11.87
N LYS A 170 16.73 -19.57 13.14
CA LYS A 170 17.91 -19.62 14.02
C LYS A 170 19.08 -20.39 13.40
N LYS A 171 18.78 -21.46 12.64
CA LYS A 171 19.81 -22.27 11.96
C LYS A 171 20.27 -21.69 10.62
N THR A 172 19.39 -20.99 9.90
CA THR A 172 19.69 -20.49 8.54
C THR A 172 20.22 -19.06 8.52
N ASN A 173 19.79 -18.21 9.46
CA ASN A 173 20.15 -16.79 9.60
C ASN A 173 20.48 -16.46 11.07
N PRO A 174 21.61 -16.95 11.62
CA PRO A 174 21.92 -16.82 13.04
C PRO A 174 22.15 -15.37 13.49
N ILE A 175 22.60 -14.45 12.63
CA ILE A 175 22.91 -13.06 13.04
C ILE A 175 21.68 -12.32 13.59
N VAL A 176 20.49 -12.56 13.02
CA VAL A 176 19.25 -11.89 13.44
C VAL A 176 18.41 -12.78 14.35
N TYR A 177 18.34 -14.09 14.07
CA TYR A 177 17.50 -15.02 14.81
C TYR A 177 18.23 -15.76 15.95
N SER A 178 19.52 -15.49 16.20
CA SER A 178 20.15 -15.89 17.48
C SER A 178 19.80 -14.95 18.62
N ASN A 179 19.47 -13.69 18.31
CA ASN A 179 19.14 -12.69 19.32
C ASN A 179 17.65 -12.72 19.65
N ASN A 180 17.33 -13.40 20.75
CA ASN A 180 15.95 -13.51 21.24
C ASN A 180 15.33 -12.13 21.52
N LYS A 181 16.14 -11.12 21.90
CA LYS A 181 15.66 -9.77 22.23
C LYS A 181 14.90 -9.13 21.07
N LEU A 182 15.37 -9.29 19.84
CA LEU A 182 14.70 -8.73 18.66
C LEU A 182 13.30 -9.33 18.47
N THR A 183 13.17 -10.64 18.65
CA THR A 183 11.88 -11.33 18.53
C THR A 183 10.91 -10.96 19.67
N ILE A 184 11.44 -10.79 20.89
CA ILE A 184 10.66 -10.36 22.05
C ILE A 184 10.14 -8.93 21.84
N ILE A 185 11.00 -8.00 21.42
CA ILE A 185 10.61 -6.62 21.10
C ILE A 185 9.51 -6.62 20.03
N SER A 186 9.66 -7.44 18.98
CA SER A 186 8.65 -7.53 17.93
C SER A 186 7.30 -8.05 18.44
N ILE A 187 7.29 -9.09 19.28
CA ILE A 187 6.07 -9.66 19.85
C ILE A 187 5.38 -8.68 20.81
N ILE A 188 6.15 -8.06 21.72
CA ILE A 188 5.62 -7.06 22.67
C ILE A 188 5.02 -5.89 21.91
N SER A 189 5.70 -5.42 20.87
CA SER A 189 5.24 -4.29 20.07
C SER A 189 3.95 -4.59 19.30
N ARG A 190 3.84 -5.78 18.68
CA ARG A 190 2.60 -6.20 17.99
C ARG A 190 1.45 -6.36 18.97
N SER A 191 1.72 -6.94 20.14
CA SER A 191 0.72 -7.15 21.19
C SER A 191 0.24 -5.82 21.77
N SER A 192 1.17 -4.90 22.06
CA SER A 192 0.86 -3.55 22.55
C SER A 192 0.00 -2.77 21.57
N PHE A 193 0.29 -2.86 20.27
CA PHE A 193 -0.52 -2.19 19.25
C PHE A 193 -1.98 -2.69 19.22
N VAL A 194 -2.17 -4.01 19.23
CA VAL A 194 -3.50 -4.62 19.24
C VAL A 194 -4.23 -4.39 20.56
N LEU A 195 -3.53 -4.50 21.70
CA LEU A 195 -4.10 -4.24 23.02
C LEU A 195 -4.51 -2.77 23.19
N ALA A 196 -3.69 -1.82 22.73
CA ALA A 196 -4.04 -0.40 22.77
C ALA A 196 -5.32 -0.14 21.97
N PHE A 197 -5.41 -0.69 20.76
CA PHE A 197 -6.63 -0.61 19.94
C PHE A 197 -7.86 -1.18 20.66
N PHE A 198 -7.74 -2.37 21.28
CA PHE A 198 -8.84 -2.96 22.04
C PHE A 198 -9.21 -2.17 23.29
N ILE A 199 -8.25 -1.65 24.03
CA ILE A 199 -8.50 -0.83 25.21
C ILE A 199 -9.26 0.44 24.80
N THR A 200 -8.82 1.13 23.75
CA THR A 200 -9.51 2.30 23.22
C THR A 200 -10.93 1.94 22.78
N LEU A 201 -11.15 0.84 22.06
CA LEU A 201 -12.50 0.43 21.66
C LEU A 201 -13.38 0.03 22.85
N THR A 202 -12.83 -0.69 23.82
CA THR A 202 -13.57 -1.13 25.01
C THR A 202 -14.02 0.09 25.81
N ILE A 203 -13.11 1.02 26.11
CA ILE A 203 -13.47 2.25 26.81
C ILE A 203 -14.45 3.07 25.98
N TRP A 204 -14.27 3.16 24.66
CA TRP A 204 -15.19 3.87 23.78
C TRP A 204 -16.62 3.34 23.85
N ILE A 205 -16.81 2.02 23.81
CA ILE A 205 -18.16 1.41 23.82
C ILE A 205 -18.78 1.37 25.22
N PHE A 206 -17.98 1.09 26.26
CA PHE A 206 -18.50 0.95 27.62
C PHE A 206 -18.53 2.26 28.41
N SER A 207 -17.97 3.36 27.88
CA SER A 207 -18.10 4.71 28.49
C SER A 207 -19.41 5.43 28.12
N ILE A 208 -20.21 4.87 27.20
CA ILE A 208 -21.48 5.45 26.77
C ILE A 208 -22.48 5.39 27.93
N LYS A 209 -22.93 6.55 28.39
CA LYS A 209 -24.02 6.68 29.38
C LYS A 209 -25.34 6.89 28.65
N GLY A 210 -26.19 5.88 28.60
CA GLY A 210 -27.52 5.95 27.97
C GLY A 210 -27.65 5.01 26.76
N ASP A 211 -28.30 5.49 25.69
CA ASP A 211 -28.52 4.71 24.48
C ASP A 211 -27.19 4.45 23.73
N LYS A 212 -26.91 3.18 23.43
CA LYS A 212 -25.72 2.76 22.67
C LYS A 212 -25.75 3.21 21.21
N PHE A 213 -26.91 3.64 20.70
CA PHE A 213 -27.05 4.33 19.43
C PHE A 213 -26.61 5.81 19.49
N ASP A 214 -26.39 6.38 20.67
CA ASP A 214 -25.84 7.73 20.87
C ASP A 214 -24.41 7.70 21.41
N PHE A 215 -23.54 7.00 20.68
CA PHE A 215 -22.16 6.78 21.11
C PHE A 215 -21.22 7.98 20.95
N LEU A 216 -21.69 9.09 20.38
CA LEU A 216 -20.91 10.33 20.26
C LEU A 216 -21.22 11.29 21.42
N ASN A 217 -22.49 11.39 21.84
CA ASN A 217 -22.81 12.24 22.99
C ASN A 217 -22.38 11.58 24.30
N ASN A 218 -21.82 12.39 25.20
CA ASN A 218 -21.39 11.96 26.54
C ASN A 218 -20.39 10.79 26.54
N ASN A 219 -19.65 10.59 25.45
CA ASN A 219 -18.62 9.58 25.35
C ASN A 219 -17.26 10.16 25.73
N ILE A 220 -16.64 9.59 26.77
CA ILE A 220 -15.37 10.06 27.33
C ILE A 220 -14.26 10.03 26.29
N ILE A 221 -14.20 8.97 25.47
CA ILE A 221 -13.16 8.81 24.45
C ILE A 221 -13.37 9.78 23.29
N HIS A 222 -14.61 9.92 22.83
CA HIS A 222 -14.92 10.87 21.75
C HIS A 222 -14.55 12.29 22.18
N ASN A 223 -15.00 12.71 23.37
CA ASN A 223 -14.68 14.04 23.92
C ASN A 223 -13.16 14.22 24.13
N TRP A 224 -12.46 13.18 24.58
CA TRP A 224 -11.00 13.22 24.71
C TRP A 224 -10.29 13.44 23.36
N PHE A 225 -10.71 12.74 22.30
CA PHE A 225 -10.17 12.95 20.96
C PHE A 225 -10.50 14.32 20.40
N VAL A 226 -11.75 14.78 20.54
CA VAL A 226 -12.17 16.12 20.12
C VAL A 226 -11.37 17.19 20.85
N ASP A 227 -11.19 17.07 22.16
CA ASP A 227 -10.40 18.00 22.96
C ASP A 227 -8.93 18.00 22.55
N MET A 228 -8.34 16.83 22.28
CA MET A 228 -6.95 16.70 21.87
C MET A 228 -6.64 17.45 20.56
N PHE A 229 -7.60 17.53 19.64
CA PHE A 229 -7.40 18.17 18.33
C PHE A 229 -8.03 19.56 18.17
N SER A 230 -9.07 19.90 18.93
CA SER A 230 -9.81 21.16 18.78
C SER A 230 -9.35 22.27 19.74
N LYS A 231 -8.88 21.90 20.95
CA LYS A 231 -8.45 22.88 21.95
C LYS A 231 -6.96 23.18 21.77
N ASN A 232 -6.65 24.44 21.48
CA ASN A 232 -5.29 24.97 21.35
C ASN A 232 -4.59 25.09 22.72
N ASP A 233 -4.27 23.95 23.35
CA ASP A 233 -3.53 23.86 24.62
C ASP A 233 -2.20 23.10 24.40
N ILE A 234 -1.13 23.56 25.06
CA ILE A 234 0.19 22.92 25.08
C ILE A 234 0.08 21.48 25.58
N LYS A 235 -0.79 21.22 26.57
CA LYS A 235 -1.03 19.86 27.07
C LYS A 235 -1.56 18.92 25.98
N ASN A 236 -2.49 19.42 25.16
CA ASN A 236 -3.06 18.65 24.05
C ASN A 236 -2.02 18.41 22.95
N LEU A 237 -1.22 19.42 22.61
CA LEU A 237 -0.12 19.25 21.67
C LEU A 237 0.89 18.19 22.16
N PHE A 238 1.22 18.18 23.45
CA PHE A 238 2.06 17.14 24.04
C PHE A 238 1.42 15.73 23.94
N PHE A 239 0.11 15.60 24.20
CA PHE A 239 -0.61 14.35 24.00
C PHE A 239 -0.62 13.89 22.53
N VAL A 240 -0.80 14.80 21.57
CA VAL A 240 -0.71 14.51 20.13
C VAL A 240 0.67 13.96 19.77
N ILE A 241 1.74 14.62 20.23
CA ILE A 241 3.12 14.18 19.96
C ILE A 241 3.37 12.79 20.57
N LEU A 242 2.96 12.56 21.82
CA LEU A 242 3.10 11.26 22.47
C LEU A 242 2.31 10.16 21.76
N PHE A 243 1.09 10.47 21.31
CA PHE A 243 0.26 9.52 20.56
C PHE A 243 0.93 9.07 19.27
N PHE A 244 1.44 10.01 18.46
CA PHE A 244 2.15 9.67 17.23
C PHE A 244 3.51 8.99 17.51
N ALA A 245 4.24 9.42 18.54
CA ALA A 245 5.49 8.79 18.93
C ALA A 245 5.29 7.33 19.38
N PHE A 246 4.23 7.06 20.14
CA PHE A 246 3.84 5.71 20.54
C PHE A 246 3.50 4.82 19.33
N ILE A 247 2.72 5.33 18.38
CA ILE A 247 2.39 4.61 17.14
C ILE A 247 3.68 4.31 16.34
N LEU A 248 4.58 5.29 16.19
CA LEU A 248 5.85 5.11 15.48
C LEU A 248 6.76 4.09 16.16
N LEU A 249 6.88 4.13 17.49
CA LEU A 249 7.63 3.16 18.28
C LEU A 249 7.07 1.74 18.10
N CYS A 250 5.75 1.60 18.15
CA CYS A 250 5.11 0.31 17.87
C CYS A 250 5.38 -0.13 16.42
N PHE A 251 5.23 0.75 15.44
CA PHE A 251 5.47 0.40 14.05
C PHE A 251 6.93 -0.03 13.80
N PHE A 252 7.89 0.65 14.43
CA PHE A 252 9.30 0.31 14.37
C PHE A 252 9.57 -1.04 15.07
N GLY A 253 9.04 -1.23 16.28
CA GLY A 253 9.19 -2.47 17.05
C GLY A 253 8.64 -3.69 16.31
N THR A 254 7.46 -3.60 15.70
CA THR A 254 6.88 -4.71 14.92
C THR A 254 7.77 -5.15 13.75
N ASN A 255 8.58 -4.24 13.19
CA ASN A 255 9.46 -4.50 12.04
C ASN A 255 10.95 -4.59 12.40
N ILE A 256 11.31 -4.62 13.69
CA ILE A 256 12.71 -4.56 14.16
C ILE A 256 13.60 -5.66 13.56
N GLU A 257 13.09 -6.89 13.41
CA GLU A 257 13.83 -8.01 12.80
C GLU A 257 14.25 -7.68 11.36
N LYS A 258 13.35 -7.09 10.57
CA LYS A 258 13.62 -6.70 9.18
C LYS A 258 14.59 -5.52 9.11
N ILE A 259 14.48 -4.56 10.04
CA ILE A 259 15.38 -3.41 10.11
C ILE A 259 16.79 -3.88 10.45
N ALA A 260 16.93 -4.82 11.39
CA ALA A 260 18.21 -5.46 11.71
C ALA A 260 18.78 -6.23 10.51
N ASP A 261 17.95 -7.00 9.79
CA ASP A 261 18.37 -7.70 8.57
C ASP A 261 18.89 -6.70 7.50
N ILE A 262 18.23 -5.55 7.30
CA ILE A 262 18.66 -4.49 6.36
C ILE A 262 19.99 -3.88 6.79
N SER A 263 20.11 -3.53 8.09
CA SER A 263 21.34 -2.95 8.66
C SER A 263 22.54 -3.88 8.50
N SER A 264 22.33 -5.19 8.64
CA SER A 264 23.38 -6.21 8.51
C SER A 264 23.87 -6.45 7.07
N LYS A 265 23.29 -5.78 6.05
CA LYS A 265 23.57 -5.95 4.60
C LYS A 265 23.37 -7.38 4.05
N LYS A 266 22.89 -8.34 4.85
CA LYS A 266 22.56 -9.72 4.43
C LYS A 266 21.07 -9.92 4.11
N TYR A 267 20.32 -8.83 4.01
CA TYR A 267 18.89 -8.87 3.71
C TYR A 267 18.59 -9.59 2.39
N ASN A 268 17.64 -10.52 2.41
CA ASN A 268 17.16 -11.18 1.20
C ASN A 268 16.32 -10.18 0.37
N PHE A 269 16.99 -9.39 -0.48
CA PHE A 269 16.40 -8.35 -1.33
C PHE A 269 15.26 -8.85 -2.23
N LYS A 270 15.17 -10.16 -2.44
CA LYS A 270 14.08 -10.79 -3.18
C LYS A 270 12.72 -10.53 -2.55
N SER A 271 12.61 -10.51 -1.21
CA SER A 271 11.33 -10.30 -0.51
C SER A 271 10.77 -8.89 -0.75
N ILE A 272 11.60 -7.86 -0.63
CA ILE A 272 11.22 -6.48 -0.97
C ILE A 272 10.88 -6.40 -2.46
N LYS A 273 11.75 -6.83 -3.37
CA LYS A 273 11.50 -6.77 -4.82
C LYS A 273 10.18 -7.42 -5.24
N GLU A 274 9.82 -8.54 -4.63
CA GLU A 274 8.60 -9.24 -4.99
C GLU A 274 7.33 -8.55 -4.45
N LYS A 275 7.39 -7.79 -3.35
CA LYS A 275 6.25 -6.96 -2.89
C LYS A 275 5.83 -5.91 -3.90
N LEU A 276 6.76 -5.45 -4.75
CA LEU A 276 6.42 -4.57 -5.85
C LEU A 276 5.40 -5.23 -6.79
N VAL A 277 5.44 -6.57 -7.01
CA VAL A 277 4.41 -7.25 -7.85
C VAL A 277 3.03 -7.03 -7.24
N LEU A 278 2.93 -7.26 -5.93
CA LEU A 278 1.67 -7.19 -5.20
C LEU A 278 1.05 -5.80 -5.34
N TRP A 279 1.85 -4.74 -5.12
CA TRP A 279 1.38 -3.36 -5.25
C TRP A 279 1.09 -2.96 -6.69
N SER A 280 1.88 -3.42 -7.67
CA SER A 280 1.57 -3.18 -9.09
C SER A 280 0.28 -3.89 -9.52
N ILE A 281 -0.01 -5.08 -9.00
CA ILE A 281 -1.28 -5.77 -9.26
C ILE A 281 -2.46 -5.04 -8.62
N PHE A 282 -2.28 -4.50 -7.41
CA PHE A 282 -3.28 -3.61 -6.82
C PHE A 282 -3.52 -2.38 -7.71
N GLY A 283 -2.45 -1.74 -8.18
CA GLY A 283 -2.54 -0.59 -9.08
C GLY A 283 -3.19 -0.91 -10.42
N PHE A 284 -2.91 -2.09 -10.98
CA PHE A 284 -3.60 -2.55 -12.18
C PHE A 284 -5.09 -2.78 -11.92
N SER A 285 -5.44 -3.40 -10.79
CA SER A 285 -6.83 -3.61 -10.37
C SER A 285 -7.58 -2.28 -10.20
N THR A 286 -6.92 -1.26 -9.63
CA THR A 286 -7.49 0.09 -9.51
C THR A 286 -7.63 0.77 -10.87
N ILE A 287 -6.68 0.61 -11.80
CA ILE A 287 -6.81 1.12 -13.18
C ILE A 287 -8.04 0.52 -13.87
N VAL A 288 -8.22 -0.81 -13.80
CA VAL A 288 -9.35 -1.50 -14.43
C VAL A 288 -10.68 -0.96 -13.89
N TRP A 289 -10.78 -0.74 -12.58
CA TRP A 289 -11.96 -0.10 -12.00
C TRP A 289 -12.10 1.37 -12.40
N PHE A 290 -11.01 2.12 -12.47
CA PHE A 290 -11.03 3.55 -12.78
C PHE A 290 -11.56 3.83 -14.20
N ILE A 291 -11.46 2.88 -15.13
CA ILE A 291 -12.13 2.97 -16.44
C ILE A 291 -13.64 3.16 -16.27
N ARG A 292 -14.28 2.45 -15.32
CA ARG A 292 -15.71 2.60 -15.03
C ARG A 292 -16.04 3.99 -14.47
N VAL A 293 -15.13 4.56 -13.68
CA VAL A 293 -15.32 5.89 -13.06
C VAL A 293 -15.55 6.98 -14.11
N LEU A 294 -14.93 6.86 -15.29
CA LEU A 294 -15.10 7.81 -16.39
C LEU A 294 -16.56 7.92 -16.88
N PHE A 295 -17.38 6.91 -16.62
CA PHE A 295 -18.77 6.85 -17.06
C PHE A 295 -19.77 7.26 -15.97
N TYR A 296 -19.32 7.65 -14.78
CA TYR A 296 -20.23 8.23 -13.79
C TYR A 296 -20.77 9.56 -14.30
N LYS A 297 -22.10 9.70 -14.31
CA LYS A 297 -22.75 10.96 -14.69
C LYS A 297 -22.50 11.97 -13.57
N ASN A 298 -21.82 13.06 -13.90
CA ASN A 298 -21.76 14.21 -13.00
C ASN A 298 -23.14 14.85 -12.97
N SER A 299 -23.75 14.94 -11.79
CA SER A 299 -24.97 15.71 -11.58
C SER A 299 -24.65 17.21 -11.51
N SER A 300 -24.13 17.76 -12.59
CA SER A 300 -23.78 19.18 -12.71
C SER A 300 -25.03 20.04 -12.96
N ASN A 301 -26.00 19.98 -12.04
CA ASN A 301 -27.10 20.95 -11.95
C ASN A 301 -27.02 21.79 -10.66
N VAL A 302 -25.88 21.79 -9.96
CA VAL A 302 -25.65 22.67 -8.81
C VAL A 302 -24.79 23.85 -9.26
N ILE A 303 -25.49 24.95 -9.56
CA ILE A 303 -25.06 26.36 -9.54
C ILE A 303 -23.94 26.76 -10.54
N GLY A 304 -24.36 27.37 -11.65
CA GLY A 304 -23.64 28.50 -12.25
C GLY A 304 -22.40 28.23 -13.12
N LYS A 305 -21.98 26.99 -13.37
CA LYS A 305 -20.92 26.73 -14.36
C LYS A 305 -21.53 26.49 -15.74
N LEU A 306 -21.56 27.56 -16.54
CA LEU A 306 -21.64 27.50 -18.00
C LEU A 306 -20.75 26.35 -18.47
N TYR A 307 -21.31 25.45 -19.29
CA TYR A 307 -20.54 24.45 -20.03
C TYR A 307 -19.38 25.16 -20.70
N SER A 308 -18.16 24.99 -20.18
CA SER A 308 -16.98 25.50 -20.87
C SER A 308 -16.88 24.69 -22.16
N SER A 309 -17.06 25.40 -23.27
CA SER A 309 -16.88 24.92 -24.63
C SER A 309 -15.62 24.08 -24.77
N ASN A 310 -15.72 23.03 -25.60
CA ASN A 310 -14.68 22.09 -26.04
C ASN A 310 -13.27 22.39 -25.53
N ASN A 311 -12.94 21.79 -24.40
CA ASN A 311 -11.70 22.07 -23.69
C ASN A 311 -10.54 21.25 -24.29
N PHE A 312 -10.05 21.61 -25.49
CA PHE A 312 -8.92 20.94 -26.16
C PHE A 312 -7.61 20.89 -25.34
N LEU A 313 -7.57 21.57 -24.17
CA LEU A 313 -6.51 21.45 -23.16
C LEU A 313 -6.20 20.00 -22.76
N TYR A 314 -7.15 19.06 -22.84
CA TYR A 314 -6.87 17.65 -22.56
C TYR A 314 -5.86 17.05 -23.55
N LEU A 315 -5.86 17.48 -24.83
CA LEU A 315 -4.92 17.00 -25.85
C LEU A 315 -3.50 17.50 -25.58
N LEU A 316 -3.37 18.77 -25.14
CA LEU A 316 -2.09 19.35 -24.71
C LEU A 316 -1.48 18.60 -23.52
N GLY A 317 -2.31 17.93 -22.72
CA GLY A 317 -1.87 17.08 -21.62
C GLY A 317 -1.52 15.64 -21.99
N LEU A 318 -2.27 15.04 -22.91
CA LEU A 318 -2.07 13.64 -23.30
C LEU A 318 -0.81 13.44 -24.13
N ILE A 319 -0.53 14.35 -25.07
CA ILE A 319 0.64 14.28 -25.94
C ILE A 319 1.95 14.15 -25.15
N PRO A 320 2.27 15.01 -24.16
CA PRO A 320 3.52 14.88 -23.42
C PRO A 320 3.57 13.59 -22.60
N ILE A 321 2.46 13.17 -21.96
CA ILE A 321 2.42 11.92 -21.17
C ILE A 321 2.72 10.69 -22.05
N ILE A 322 2.12 10.62 -23.24
CA ILE A 322 2.35 9.53 -24.20
C ILE A 322 3.76 9.64 -24.78
N GLY A 323 4.21 10.85 -25.13
CA GLY A 323 5.56 11.09 -25.64
C GLY A 323 6.66 10.64 -24.67
N ILE A 324 6.50 10.93 -23.37
CA ILE A 324 7.43 10.48 -22.32
C ILE A 324 7.43 8.95 -22.21
N PHE A 325 6.27 8.31 -22.32
CA PHE A 325 6.17 6.86 -22.30
C PHE A 325 6.90 6.24 -23.51
N VAL A 326 6.68 6.76 -24.72
CA VAL A 326 7.38 6.31 -25.93
C VAL A 326 8.88 6.53 -25.79
N PHE A 327 9.31 7.68 -25.27
CA PHE A 327 10.71 7.97 -24.97
C PHE A 327 11.31 6.93 -24.02
N TYR A 328 10.63 6.60 -22.93
CA TYR A 328 11.07 5.55 -21.99
C TYR A 328 11.19 4.18 -22.67
N MET A 329 10.23 3.82 -23.53
CA MET A 329 10.26 2.57 -24.31
C MET A 329 11.47 2.51 -25.24
N LEU A 330 11.80 3.61 -25.91
CA LEU A 330 12.98 3.69 -26.78
C LEU A 330 14.27 3.41 -25.99
N PHE A 331 14.48 4.06 -24.84
CA PHE A 331 15.65 3.80 -23.98
C PHE A 331 15.70 2.36 -23.44
N SER A 332 14.53 1.76 -23.21
CA SER A 332 14.41 0.43 -22.63
C SER A 332 14.69 -0.70 -23.62
N PHE A 333 14.33 -0.53 -24.90
CA PHE A 333 14.38 -1.61 -25.90
C PHE A 333 15.34 -1.38 -27.07
N VAL A 334 15.65 -0.13 -27.43
CA VAL A 334 16.55 0.15 -28.57
C VAL A 334 17.99 -0.16 -28.17
N LYS A 335 18.61 -1.15 -28.83
CA LYS A 335 19.98 -1.62 -28.52
C LYS A 335 21.01 -0.49 -28.41
N LYS A 336 20.93 0.52 -29.28
CA LYS A 336 21.86 1.68 -29.29
C LYS A 336 21.68 2.61 -28.08
N MET A 337 20.47 2.68 -27.52
CA MET A 337 20.13 3.55 -26.38
C MET A 337 20.05 2.79 -25.04
N LYS A 338 20.22 1.46 -25.08
CA LYS A 338 20.08 0.59 -23.93
C LYS A 338 21.18 0.86 -22.91
N MET A 339 20.76 1.33 -21.74
CA MET A 339 21.68 1.62 -20.64
C MET A 339 22.15 0.34 -19.96
N LYS A 340 23.46 0.22 -19.75
CA LYS A 340 24.07 -0.92 -19.05
C LYS A 340 24.08 -0.75 -17.53
N SER A 341 24.22 0.47 -17.02
CA SER A 341 24.31 0.75 -15.58
C SER A 341 22.92 0.79 -14.93
N THR A 342 22.80 0.21 -13.74
CA THR A 342 21.56 0.20 -12.95
C THR A 342 21.17 1.59 -12.47
N LEU A 343 22.17 2.40 -12.08
CA LEU A 343 21.97 3.78 -11.64
C LEU A 343 21.39 4.66 -12.75
N SER A 344 21.87 4.56 -13.99
CA SER A 344 21.31 5.34 -15.11
C SER A 344 19.88 4.92 -15.42
N LYS A 345 19.54 3.63 -15.29
CA LYS A 345 18.14 3.18 -15.38
C LYS A 345 17.25 3.80 -14.30
N ASN A 346 17.75 3.95 -13.07
CA ASN A 346 17.01 4.61 -11.98
C ASN A 346 16.73 6.07 -12.29
N ILE A 347 17.74 6.79 -12.80
CA ILE A 347 17.62 8.20 -13.14
C ILE A 347 16.61 8.40 -14.27
N ILE A 348 16.70 7.60 -15.34
CA ILE A 348 15.74 7.70 -16.46
C ILE A 348 14.32 7.39 -15.99
N LEU A 349 14.12 6.35 -15.17
CA LEU A 349 12.80 6.05 -14.61
C LEU A 349 12.30 7.21 -13.74
N GLY A 350 13.12 7.70 -12.80
CA GLY A 350 12.75 8.79 -11.90
C GLY A 350 12.42 10.07 -12.66
N PHE A 351 13.20 10.41 -13.69
CA PHE A 351 12.98 11.56 -14.55
C PHE A 351 11.67 11.43 -15.35
N CYS A 352 11.44 10.29 -16.01
CA CYS A 352 10.20 10.05 -16.76
C CYS A 352 8.96 10.09 -15.85
N LEU A 353 9.02 9.46 -14.69
CA LEU A 353 7.94 9.52 -13.69
C LEU A 353 7.70 10.96 -13.23
N SER A 354 8.76 11.70 -12.90
CA SER A 354 8.63 13.10 -12.45
C SER A 354 7.93 13.95 -13.49
N ILE A 355 8.34 13.89 -14.77
CA ILE A 355 7.73 14.70 -15.82
C ILE A 355 6.25 14.32 -16.02
N VAL A 356 5.90 13.02 -16.01
CA VAL A 356 4.49 12.59 -16.11
C VAL A 356 3.64 13.18 -14.98
N TRP A 357 4.14 13.20 -13.75
CA TRP A 357 3.38 13.77 -12.62
C TRP A 357 3.39 15.30 -12.60
N ILE A 358 4.43 15.95 -13.13
CA ILE A 358 4.47 17.41 -13.34
C ILE A 358 3.38 17.82 -14.33
N THR A 359 3.26 17.13 -15.46
CA THR A 359 2.27 17.47 -16.48
C THR A 359 0.86 17.35 -15.92
N ILE A 360 0.52 16.26 -15.24
CA ILE A 360 -0.78 16.09 -14.55
C ILE A 360 -1.02 17.23 -13.56
N ALA A 361 -0.06 17.53 -12.68
CA ALA A 361 -0.22 18.56 -11.66
C ALA A 361 -0.55 19.93 -12.30
N ILE A 362 0.20 20.33 -13.33
CA ILE A 362 -0.03 21.58 -14.07
C ILE A 362 -1.43 21.59 -14.69
N ILE A 363 -1.83 20.51 -15.37
CA ILE A 363 -3.12 20.48 -16.06
C ILE A 363 -4.29 20.42 -15.08
N THR A 364 -4.13 19.76 -13.93
CA THR A 364 -5.15 19.72 -12.88
C THR A 364 -5.35 21.08 -12.19
N LEU A 365 -4.29 21.89 -12.12
CA LEU A 365 -4.38 23.28 -11.66
C LEU A 365 -5.10 24.19 -12.68
N ILE A 366 -4.83 23.98 -13.96
CA ILE A 366 -5.38 24.84 -15.04
C ILE A 366 -6.80 24.43 -15.41
N SER A 367 -7.09 23.12 -15.46
CA SER A 367 -8.34 22.61 -16.00
C SER A 367 -9.43 22.53 -14.93
N LYS A 368 -10.59 23.14 -15.25
CA LYS A 368 -11.78 23.12 -14.40
C LYS A 368 -12.68 21.90 -14.64
N SER A 369 -12.30 21.00 -15.55
CA SER A 369 -13.08 19.82 -15.94
C SER A 369 -12.63 18.56 -15.19
N THR A 370 -13.54 17.96 -14.43
CA THR A 370 -13.30 16.71 -13.69
C THR A 370 -13.05 15.53 -14.62
N LEU A 371 -13.78 15.46 -15.75
CA LEU A 371 -13.62 14.40 -16.74
C LEU A 371 -12.23 14.43 -17.38
N VAL A 372 -11.75 15.63 -17.76
CA VAL A 372 -10.41 15.80 -18.35
C VAL A 372 -9.33 15.35 -17.38
N ASN A 373 -9.42 15.80 -16.12
CA ASN A 373 -8.49 15.40 -15.06
C ASN A 373 -8.48 13.88 -14.83
N ASN A 374 -9.65 13.24 -14.84
CA ASN A 374 -9.74 11.79 -14.67
C ASN A 374 -9.14 11.02 -15.86
N ILE A 375 -9.35 11.46 -17.10
CA ILE A 375 -8.73 10.83 -18.28
C ILE A 375 -7.21 10.94 -18.23
N LEU A 376 -6.68 12.12 -17.93
CA LEU A 376 -5.24 12.35 -17.81
C LEU A 376 -4.63 11.51 -16.70
N LEU A 377 -5.29 11.44 -15.54
CA LEU A 377 -4.85 10.64 -14.41
C LEU A 377 -4.82 9.15 -14.76
N LEU A 378 -5.84 8.63 -15.46
CA LEU A 378 -5.89 7.23 -15.90
C LEU A 378 -4.70 6.89 -16.80
N ILE A 379 -4.45 7.72 -17.83
CA ILE A 379 -3.40 7.47 -18.82
C ILE A 379 -2.01 7.61 -18.19
N ALA A 380 -1.80 8.59 -17.32
CA ALA A 380 -0.56 8.73 -16.59
C ALA A 380 -0.31 7.59 -15.60
N ALA A 381 -1.34 7.13 -14.88
CA ALA A 381 -1.21 6.01 -13.96
C ALA A 381 -0.90 4.70 -14.71
N LEU A 382 -1.54 4.48 -15.86
CA LEU A 382 -1.26 3.34 -16.74
C LEU A 382 0.19 3.40 -17.26
N ASN A 383 0.63 4.54 -17.78
CA ASN A 383 2.01 4.71 -18.27
C ASN A 383 3.04 4.57 -17.14
N SER A 384 2.79 5.14 -15.96
CA SER A 384 3.72 5.03 -14.82
C SER A 384 3.84 3.60 -14.27
N ILE A 385 2.72 2.90 -14.09
CA ILE A 385 2.74 1.49 -13.62
C ILE A 385 3.41 0.59 -14.66
N THR A 386 3.14 0.77 -15.95
CA THR A 386 3.81 0.00 -17.01
C THR A 386 5.31 0.28 -17.09
N MET A 387 5.75 1.54 -16.98
CA MET A 387 7.18 1.89 -16.88
C MET A 387 7.85 1.21 -15.68
N ILE A 388 7.21 1.22 -14.51
CA ILE A 388 7.71 0.56 -13.30
C ILE A 388 7.82 -0.97 -13.48
N LEU A 389 6.82 -1.60 -14.10
CA LEU A 389 6.85 -3.04 -14.37
C LEU A 389 7.97 -3.41 -15.36
N LEU A 390 8.13 -2.64 -16.43
CA LEU A 390 9.19 -2.83 -17.43
C LEU A 390 10.58 -2.63 -16.82
N TYR A 391 10.77 -1.55 -16.06
CA TYR A 391 12.00 -1.29 -15.32
C TYR A 391 12.43 -2.52 -14.51
N ARG A 392 11.47 -3.10 -13.78
CA ARG A 392 11.72 -4.27 -12.95
C ARG A 392 12.05 -5.51 -13.77
N LEU A 393 11.29 -5.81 -14.84
CA LEU A 393 11.55 -6.98 -15.69
C LEU A 393 12.97 -6.93 -16.29
N GLN A 394 13.50 -5.73 -16.53
CA GLN A 394 14.82 -5.52 -17.09
C GLN A 394 15.96 -5.42 -16.07
N ASN A 395 15.66 -5.32 -14.77
CA ASN A 395 16.65 -5.04 -13.75
C ASN A 395 16.63 -6.04 -12.59
N ASN A 396 17.55 -7.02 -12.63
CA ASN A 396 17.63 -8.04 -11.58
C ASN A 396 18.37 -7.53 -10.32
N SER A 397 19.24 -6.53 -10.44
CA SER A 397 20.13 -6.03 -9.37
C SER A 397 19.87 -4.57 -9.01
N GLU A 398 18.70 -4.29 -8.43
CA GLU A 398 18.37 -2.95 -7.90
C GLU A 398 18.97 -2.69 -6.52
N ASN A 399 19.28 -1.42 -6.27
CA ASN A 399 19.66 -0.92 -4.95
C ASN A 399 18.41 -0.82 -4.03
N VAL A 400 18.62 -1.01 -2.73
CA VAL A 400 17.54 -1.09 -1.72
C VAL A 400 16.66 0.16 -1.70
N TYR A 401 17.27 1.34 -1.66
CA TYR A 401 16.55 2.60 -1.63
C TYR A 401 15.64 2.74 -2.87
N ALA A 402 16.13 2.33 -4.05
CA ALA A 402 15.37 2.46 -5.28
C ALA A 402 14.13 1.57 -5.25
N THR A 403 14.25 0.32 -4.81
CA THR A 403 13.10 -0.57 -4.67
C THR A 403 12.09 -0.05 -3.64
N ILE A 404 12.54 0.54 -2.52
CA ILE A 404 11.65 1.16 -1.51
C ILE A 404 10.90 2.36 -2.11
N PHE A 405 11.61 3.28 -2.76
CA PHE A 405 10.99 4.46 -3.38
C PHE A 405 9.99 4.07 -4.46
N ILE A 406 10.33 3.12 -5.34
CA ILE A 406 9.42 2.67 -6.40
C ILE A 406 8.16 2.02 -5.81
N GLN A 407 8.26 1.30 -4.69
CA GLN A 407 7.09 0.76 -3.98
C GLN A 407 6.20 1.86 -3.42
N ILE A 408 6.79 2.85 -2.75
CA ILE A 408 6.04 3.98 -2.18
C ILE A 408 5.35 4.75 -3.31
N ILE A 409 6.06 5.03 -4.41
CA ILE A 409 5.48 5.69 -5.59
C ILE A 409 4.32 4.87 -6.14
N THR A 410 4.50 3.56 -6.35
CA THR A 410 3.42 2.68 -6.86
C THR A 410 2.20 2.75 -5.96
N LEU A 411 2.38 2.65 -4.63
CA LEU A 411 1.31 2.72 -3.65
C LEU A 411 0.59 4.08 -3.68
N PHE A 412 1.33 5.19 -3.74
CA PHE A 412 0.73 6.51 -3.84
C PHE A 412 -0.03 6.71 -5.16
N ILE A 413 0.46 6.20 -6.29
CA ILE A 413 -0.29 6.19 -7.56
C ILE A 413 -1.63 5.46 -7.39
N THR A 414 -1.65 4.31 -6.70
CA THR A 414 -2.89 3.58 -6.42
C THR A 414 -3.85 4.36 -5.53
N ILE A 415 -3.35 5.02 -4.48
CA ILE A 415 -4.17 5.83 -3.57
C ILE A 415 -4.76 7.03 -4.32
N THR A 416 -3.97 7.72 -5.14
CA THR A 416 -4.45 8.86 -5.94
C THR A 416 -5.56 8.45 -6.90
N LEU A 417 -5.46 7.27 -7.54
CA LEU A 417 -6.55 6.72 -8.35
C LEU A 417 -7.79 6.39 -7.51
N ILE A 418 -7.63 5.73 -6.35
CA ILE A 418 -8.76 5.38 -5.49
C ILE A 418 -9.51 6.63 -5.05
N LEU A 419 -8.81 7.65 -4.57
CA LEU A 419 -9.43 8.88 -4.05
C LEU A 419 -10.14 9.67 -5.14
N ASN A 420 -9.52 9.85 -6.31
CA ASN A 420 -10.18 10.49 -7.44
C ASN A 420 -11.39 9.69 -7.92
N GLY A 421 -11.31 8.35 -7.88
CA GLY A 421 -12.39 7.47 -8.28
C GLY A 421 -13.58 7.50 -7.31
N LEU A 422 -13.30 7.54 -6.01
CA LEU A 422 -14.31 7.73 -4.98
C LEU A 422 -14.92 9.13 -5.06
N ASN A 423 -14.12 10.15 -5.33
CA ASN A 423 -14.62 11.52 -5.52
C ASN A 423 -15.64 11.59 -6.66
N ALA A 424 -15.29 11.08 -7.84
CA ALA A 424 -16.21 11.08 -8.99
C ALA A 424 -17.49 10.28 -8.71
N LEU A 425 -17.40 9.21 -7.92
CA LEU A 425 -18.57 8.47 -7.45
C LEU A 425 -19.44 9.31 -6.49
N LEU A 426 -18.84 10.03 -5.54
CA LEU A 426 -19.56 10.92 -4.63
C LEU A 426 -20.25 12.07 -5.37
N ILE A 427 -19.57 12.71 -6.32
CA ILE A 427 -20.15 13.76 -7.17
C ILE A 427 -21.39 13.24 -7.91
N SER A 428 -21.36 12.00 -8.41
CA SER A 428 -22.54 11.41 -9.09
C SER A 428 -23.76 11.22 -8.18
N HIS A 429 -23.59 11.30 -6.86
CA HIS A 429 -24.66 11.28 -5.85
C HIS A 429 -24.86 12.66 -5.20
N ASN A 430 -24.48 13.76 -5.87
CA ASN A 430 -24.55 15.14 -5.35
C ASN A 430 -23.80 15.37 -4.04
N ASN A 431 -22.70 14.62 -3.82
CA ASN A 431 -21.88 14.77 -2.63
C ASN A 431 -20.52 15.40 -2.97
N GLU A 432 -20.30 16.61 -2.46
CA GLU A 432 -19.08 17.40 -2.67
C GLU A 432 -18.13 17.39 -1.47
N ALA A 433 -18.24 16.42 -0.56
CA ALA A 433 -17.45 16.37 0.68
C ALA A 433 -15.93 16.47 0.46
N PHE A 434 -15.40 15.99 -0.65
CA PHE A 434 -13.96 16.08 -0.97
C PHE A 434 -13.51 17.45 -1.53
N TYR A 435 -14.46 18.33 -1.84
CA TYR A 435 -14.22 19.74 -2.20
C TYR A 435 -14.40 20.69 -1.02
N ASN A 436 -15.14 20.29 0.02
CA ASN A 436 -15.42 21.09 1.22
C ASN A 436 -14.31 21.04 2.28
N ILE A 437 -13.04 20.95 1.88
CA ILE A 437 -11.92 21.02 2.81
C ILE A 437 -11.53 22.48 2.93
N ASP A 438 -11.31 22.97 4.16
CA ASP A 438 -10.75 24.30 4.47
C ASP A 438 -9.28 24.39 4.05
N SER A 439 -9.03 24.21 2.76
CA SER A 439 -7.74 24.31 2.10
C SER A 439 -7.96 24.96 0.73
N PRO A 440 -7.05 25.83 0.28
CA PRO A 440 -7.09 26.31 -1.10
C PRO A 440 -6.87 25.18 -2.13
N LEU A 441 -6.45 23.99 -1.68
CA LEU A 441 -6.21 22.82 -2.53
C LEU A 441 -7.27 21.73 -2.28
N SER A 442 -7.91 21.26 -3.35
CA SER A 442 -8.76 20.07 -3.28
C SER A 442 -7.97 18.82 -2.86
N LEU A 443 -8.63 17.86 -2.20
CA LEU A 443 -8.01 16.61 -1.76
C LEU A 443 -7.29 15.89 -2.89
N ASN A 444 -7.92 15.82 -4.06
CA ASN A 444 -7.36 15.20 -5.27
C ASN A 444 -6.00 15.79 -5.65
N LEU A 445 -5.87 17.12 -5.55
CA LEU A 445 -4.66 17.84 -5.90
C LEU A 445 -3.56 17.62 -4.86
N ILE A 446 -3.89 17.52 -3.58
CA ILE A 446 -2.94 17.14 -2.52
C ILE A 446 -2.31 15.77 -2.83
N PHE A 447 -3.11 14.79 -3.23
CA PHE A 447 -2.60 13.46 -3.57
C PHE A 447 -1.77 13.43 -4.87
N ILE A 448 -2.10 14.27 -5.84
CA ILE A 448 -1.28 14.44 -7.06
C ILE A 448 0.07 15.11 -6.73
N ILE A 449 0.07 16.16 -5.91
CA ILE A 449 1.31 16.84 -5.48
C ILE A 449 2.18 15.91 -4.65
N THR A 450 1.60 15.10 -3.76
CA THR A 450 2.40 14.14 -2.96
C THR A 450 3.00 13.04 -3.83
N THR A 451 2.27 12.49 -4.83
CA THR A 451 2.87 11.57 -5.82
C THR A 451 4.02 12.23 -6.60
N LEU A 452 3.85 13.49 -6.97
CA LEU A 452 4.88 14.26 -7.66
C LEU A 452 6.12 14.46 -6.76
N ALA A 453 5.94 14.91 -5.52
CA ALA A 453 7.03 15.12 -4.56
C ALA A 453 7.85 13.84 -4.33
N LEU A 454 7.19 12.68 -4.26
CA LEU A 454 7.85 11.37 -4.13
C LEU A 454 8.67 11.01 -5.38
N SER A 455 8.14 11.26 -6.57
CA SER A 455 8.86 11.01 -7.83
C SER A 455 10.10 11.91 -7.98
N ILE A 456 9.98 13.20 -7.63
CA ILE A 456 11.10 14.14 -7.60
C ILE A 456 12.13 13.69 -6.55
N GLY A 457 11.70 13.34 -5.33
CA GLY A 457 12.58 12.84 -4.28
C GLY A 457 13.36 11.59 -4.67
N PHE A 458 12.72 10.65 -5.39
CA PHE A 458 13.41 9.49 -5.93
C PHE A 458 14.48 9.87 -6.98
N ASN A 459 14.16 10.83 -7.85
CA ASN A 459 15.09 11.30 -8.87
C ASN A 459 16.29 12.05 -8.26
N THR A 460 16.05 12.95 -7.28
CA THR A 460 17.12 13.69 -6.60
C THR A 460 18.09 12.78 -5.88
N ILE A 461 17.60 11.76 -5.16
CA ILE A 461 18.47 10.77 -4.50
C ILE A 461 19.29 9.96 -5.52
N SER A 462 18.69 9.61 -6.66
CA SER A 462 19.40 8.89 -7.72
C SER A 462 20.50 9.76 -8.36
N LEU A 463 20.25 11.06 -8.55
CA LEU A 463 21.25 12.02 -9.01
C LEU A 463 22.37 12.26 -7.99
N MET A 464 22.04 12.36 -6.69
CA MET A 464 23.04 12.45 -5.62
C MET A 464 23.97 11.24 -5.62
N GLN A 465 23.42 10.03 -5.79
CA GLN A 465 24.24 8.82 -5.89
C GLN A 465 25.14 8.82 -7.11
N LEU A 466 24.67 9.34 -8.24
CA LEU A 466 25.51 9.54 -9.42
C LEU A 466 26.68 10.49 -9.11
N GLY A 467 26.41 11.63 -8.49
CA GLY A 467 27.45 12.56 -8.03
C GLY A 467 28.49 11.88 -7.13
N ILE A 468 28.05 11.10 -6.13
CA ILE A 468 28.94 10.34 -5.23
C ILE A 468 29.79 9.33 -6.00
N THR A 469 29.19 8.58 -6.94
CA THR A 469 29.93 7.58 -7.74
C THR A 469 30.96 8.24 -8.66
N LEU A 470 30.62 9.35 -9.31
CA LEU A 470 31.54 10.10 -10.15
C LEU A 470 32.70 10.67 -9.34
N PHE A 471 32.43 11.23 -8.16
CA PHE A 471 33.47 11.75 -7.25
C PHE A 471 34.44 10.65 -6.79
N ARG A 472 33.94 9.45 -6.49
CA ARG A 472 34.81 8.31 -6.13
C ARG A 472 35.68 7.86 -7.31
N LEU A 473 35.13 7.83 -8.52
CA LEU A 473 35.88 7.46 -9.72
C LEU A 473 36.97 8.49 -10.05
N THR A 474 36.68 9.79 -9.91
CA THR A 474 37.69 10.84 -10.14
C THR A 474 38.78 10.83 -9.08
N LYS A 475 38.44 10.61 -7.80
CA LYS A 475 39.42 10.46 -6.73
C LYS A 475 40.35 9.26 -6.99
N ASN A 476 39.79 8.08 -7.25
CA ASN A 476 40.58 6.88 -7.52
C ASN A 476 41.47 7.04 -8.76
N LYS A 477 41.00 7.76 -9.79
CA LYS A 477 41.80 8.02 -10.99
C LYS A 477 42.99 8.95 -10.69
N LYS A 478 42.83 9.93 -9.80
CA LYS A 478 43.93 10.81 -9.34
C LYS A 478 44.98 10.03 -8.55
N GLU A 479 44.54 9.20 -7.60
CA GLU A 479 45.44 8.34 -6.82
C GLU A 479 46.23 7.37 -7.72
N LEU A 480 45.59 6.84 -8.77
CA LEU A 480 46.24 5.93 -9.74
C LEU A 480 47.20 6.65 -10.71
N SER A 481 47.01 7.96 -10.93
CA SER A 481 47.96 8.78 -11.70
C SER A 481 49.12 9.29 -10.85
N GLU A 482 48.94 9.45 -9.53
CA GLU A 482 50.01 9.84 -8.61
C GLU A 482 50.91 8.64 -8.20
N ALA A 483 50.40 7.41 -8.31
CA ALA A 483 51.14 6.18 -8.05
C ALA A 483 51.96 5.63 -9.25
N LYS A 484 51.87 6.28 -10.42
CA LYS A 484 52.65 5.96 -11.62
C LYS A 484 53.69 7.05 -11.84
#